data_AF-A0A966NLA8-F1
#
_entry.id   AF-A0A966NLA8-F1
#
_cell.length_a   1.000
_cell.length_b   1.000
_cell.length_c   1.000
_cell.angle_alpha   90.00
_cell.angle_beta   90.00
_cell.angle_gamma   90.00
#
_symmetry.space_group_name_H-M   'P 1'
#
loop_
_entity.id
_entity.type
_entity.pdbx_description
1 polymer ?
#
loop_
_entity_poly.entity_id
_entity_poly.type
_entity_poly.pdbx_seq_one_letter_code
_entity_poly.pdbx_strand_id
1 'polypeptide(L)' 'MLVELRIEQLGVIDEVTVVFGDGLTVLTGETGAGKTMIVEAINLLVGQRADASMVRAGADELRVEGRF' A
#
# COMPACT_ATOMS: atom_id res chain seq x y z
N MET A 1 -0.70 -3.05 16.60
CA MET A 1 0.09 -2.01 15.91
C MET A 1 0.44 -2.59 14.55
N LEU A 2 0.32 -1.86 13.43
CA LEU A 2 0.61 -2.47 12.13
C LEU A 2 2.06 -3.00 12.09
N VAL A 3 2.21 -4.32 11.94
CA VAL A 3 3.50 -5.06 11.92
C VAL A 3 3.90 -5.42 10.50
N GLU A 4 2.92 -5.69 9.63
CA GLU A 4 3.15 -6.07 8.24
C GLU A 4 2.05 -5.51 7.34
N LEU A 5 2.43 -4.99 6.18
CA LEU A 5 1.54 -4.52 5.11
C LEU A 5 1.90 -5.26 3.82
N ARG A 6 0.90 -5.90 3.20
CA ARG A 6 1.01 -6.49 1.86
C ARG A 6 0.13 -5.74 0.90
N ILE A 7 0.64 -5.48 -0.29
CA ILE A 7 -0.05 -4.75 -1.35
C ILE A 7 0.13 -5.54 -2.64
N GLU A 8 -0.98 -5.79 -3.34
CA GLU A 8 -1.00 -6.39 -4.67
C GLU A 8 -1.81 -5.50 -5.62
N GLN A 9 -1.25 -5.24 -6.80
CA GLN A 9 -1.91 -4.57 -7.93
C GLN A 9 -2.45 -3.15 -7.63
N LEU A 10 -1.72 -2.35 -6.86
CA LEU A 10 -2.09 -0.97 -6.52
C LEU A 10 -1.29 0.06 -7.35
N GLY A 11 -1.94 0.71 -8.31
CA GLY A 11 -1.35 1.74 -9.15
C GLY A 11 -0.11 1.26 -9.91
N VAL A 12 1.08 1.69 -9.49
CA VAL A 12 2.37 1.25 -10.09
C VAL A 12 3.03 0.09 -9.34
N ILE A 13 2.44 -0.37 -8.23
CA ILE A 13 2.92 -1.52 -7.46
C ILE A 13 2.30 -2.79 -8.05
N ASP A 14 3.14 -3.80 -8.30
CA ASP A 14 2.71 -5.13 -8.72
C ASP A 14 2.48 -5.96 -7.46
N GLU A 15 3.54 -6.14 -6.66
CA GLU A 15 3.50 -6.73 -5.33
C GLU A 15 4.53 -6.04 -4.43
N VAL A 16 4.18 -5.78 -3.18
CA VAL A 16 5.16 -5.42 -2.15
C VAL A 16 4.72 -5.89 -0.77
N THR A 17 5.69 -6.32 0.05
CA THR A 17 5.52 -6.58 1.48
C THR A 17 6.42 -5.65 2.27
N VAL A 18 5.86 -4.97 3.26
CA VAL A 18 6.58 -4.07 4.18
C VAL A 18 6.40 -4.59 5.60
N VAL A 19 7.51 -4.82 6.30
CA VAL A 19 7.53 -5.15 7.73
C VAL A 19 7.92 -3.90 8.51
N PHE A 20 7.07 -3.51 9.45
CA PHE A 20 7.29 -2.32 10.29
C PHE A 20 8.00 -2.71 11.59
N GLY A 21 8.97 -1.89 11.97
CA GLY A 21 9.57 -1.94 13.30
C GLY A 21 8.85 -1.01 14.29
N ASP A 22 9.28 -1.05 15.54
CA ASP A 22 8.73 -0.20 16.58
C ASP A 22 9.06 1.29 16.34
N GLY A 23 8.16 2.17 16.76
CA GLY A 23 8.37 3.62 16.73
C GLY A 23 8.17 4.22 15.33
N LEU A 24 9.18 4.94 14.83
CA LEU A 24 9.08 5.74 13.61
C LEU A 24 9.64 4.98 12.40
N THR A 25 8.78 4.69 11.43
CA THR A 25 9.19 4.23 10.11
C THR A 25 9.26 5.41 9.14
N VAL A 26 10.42 5.61 8.50
CA VAL A 26 10.64 6.69 7.53
C VAL A 26 10.68 6.11 6.12
N LEU A 27 9.76 6.53 5.25
CA LEU A 27 9.78 6.21 3.83
C LEU A 27 10.50 7.30 3.02
N THR A 28 11.53 6.92 2.29
CA THR A 28 12.27 7.78 1.35
C THR A 28 12.10 7.26 -0.09
N GLY A 29 12.56 8.01 -1.08
CA GLY A 29 12.47 7.62 -2.49
C GLY A 29 12.81 8.77 -3.43
N GLU A 30 13.17 8.43 -4.66
CA GLU A 30 13.50 9.39 -5.73
C GLU A 30 12.24 10.07 -6.28
N THR A 31 11.15 9.31 -6.42
CA THR A 31 9.85 9.81 -6.90
C THR A 31 8.78 9.64 -5.83
N GLY A 32 7.69 10.41 -5.97
CA GLY A 32 6.54 10.34 -5.06
C GLY A 32 5.66 9.11 -5.26
N ALA A 33 5.70 8.45 -6.42
CA ALA A 33 4.72 7.44 -6.80
C ALA A 33 4.67 6.26 -5.81
N GLY A 34 5.79 5.62 -5.50
CA GLY A 34 5.82 4.48 -4.58
C GLY A 34 5.42 4.87 -3.15
N LYS A 35 5.82 6.06 -2.70
CA LYS A 35 5.50 6.56 -1.36
C LYS A 35 4.01 6.85 -1.20
N THR A 36 3.42 7.53 -2.19
CA THR A 36 1.97 7.79 -2.22
C THR A 36 1.19 6.48 -2.21
N MET A 37 1.58 5.47 -2.99
CA MET A 37 0.87 4.19 -3.02
C MET A 37 0.91 3.46 -1.67
N ILE A 38 2.01 3.52 -0.92
CA ILE A 38 2.06 2.93 0.43
C ILE A 38 1.12 3.67 1.39
N VAL A 39 1.04 5.00 1.31
CA VAL A 39 0.10 5.78 2.12
C VAL A 39 -1.35 5.44 1.75
N GLU A 40 -1.67 5.34 0.46
CA GLU A 40 -3.02 4.96 0.01
C GLU A 40 -3.40 3.54 0.44
N ALA A 41 -2.46 2.59 0.43
CA ALA A 41 -2.70 1.25 0.95
C ALA A 41 -3.08 1.28 2.44
N ILE A 42 -2.40 2.08 3.25
CA ILE A 42 -2.75 2.25 4.68
C ILE A 42 -4.13 2.89 4.82
N ASN A 43 -4.46 3.89 4.01
CA ASN A 43 -5.79 4.50 4.01
C ASN A 43 -6.89 3.48 3.67
N LEU A 44 -6.67 2.62 2.68
CA LEU A 44 -7.59 1.53 2.33
C LEU A 44 -7.77 0.55 3.49
N LEU A 45 -6.69 0.17 4.19
CA LEU A 45 -6.77 -0.72 5.35
C LEU A 45 -7.62 -0.16 6.49
N VAL A 46 -7.62 1.15 6.70
CA VAL A 46 -8.42 1.79 7.75
C VAL A 46 -9.86 2.13 7.29
N GLY A 47 -10.27 1.65 6.12
CA GLY A 47 -11.64 1.76 5.61
C GLY A 47 -11.92 3.00 4.78
N GLN A 48 -10.89 3.66 4.24
CA GLN A 48 -11.11 4.70 3.22
C GLN A 48 -11.86 4.11 2.02
N ARG A 49 -12.71 4.94 1.40
CA ARG A 49 -13.43 4.56 0.18
C ARG A 49 -12.44 4.15 -0.91
N ALA A 50 -12.64 2.95 -1.46
CA ALA A 50 -11.90 2.47 -2.62
C ALA A 50 -12.43 3.10 -3.93
N ASP A 51 -11.51 3.30 -4.87
CA ASP A 51 -11.72 3.79 -6.23
C ASP A 51 -11.13 2.76 -7.20
N ALA A 52 -11.88 2.39 -8.24
CA ALA A 52 -11.46 1.39 -9.21
C ALA A 52 -10.23 1.82 -10.03
N SER A 53 -9.98 3.12 -10.17
CA SER A 53 -8.77 3.66 -10.84
C SER A 53 -7.47 3.33 -10.11
N MET A 54 -7.54 2.88 -8.84
CA MET A 54 -6.38 2.42 -8.09
C MET A 54 -5.92 1.02 -8.47
N VAL A 55 -6.77 0.21 -9.13
CA VAL A 55 -6.35 -1.10 -9.63
C VAL A 55 -5.30 -0.89 -10.73
N ARG A 56 -4.17 -1.61 -10.64
CA ARG A 56 -3.11 -1.57 -11.63
C ARG A 56 -3.67 -1.88 -13.02
N ALA A 57 -3.22 -1.15 -14.04
CA ALA A 57 -3.59 -1.42 -15.42
C ALA A 57 -3.26 -2.87 -15.81
N GLY A 58 -4.27 -3.61 -16.25
CA GLY A 58 -4.16 -5.02 -16.64
C GLY A 58 -4.42 -6.03 -15.51
N ALA A 59 -4.73 -5.57 -14.30
CA ALA A 59 -5.18 -6.42 -13.20
C ALA A 59 -6.71 -6.35 -13.03
N ASP A 60 -7.30 -7.45 -12.55
CA ASP A 60 -8.75 -7.56 -12.32
C ASP A 60 -9.17 -6.99 -10.96
N GLU A 61 -8.28 -7.04 -9.97
CA GLU A 61 -8.50 -6.57 -8.60
C GLU A 61 -7.23 -6.04 -7.96
N LEU A 62 -7.38 -5.26 -6.88
CA LEU A 62 -6.30 -4.86 -5.98
C LEU A 62 -6.53 -5.50 -4.61
N ARG A 63 -5.46 -5.79 -3.88
CA ARG A 63 -5.53 -6.29 -2.50
C ARG A 63 -4.59 -5.53 -1.59
N VAL A 64 -5.06 -5.25 -0.38
CA VAL A 64 -4.25 -4.72 0.70
C VAL A 64 -4.56 -5.50 1.97
N GLU A 65 -3.52 -6.04 2.60
CA GLU A 65 -3.63 -6.82 3.83
C GLU A 65 -2.73 -6.22 4.91
N GLY A 66 -3.21 -6.21 6.16
CA GLY A 66 -2.47 -5.70 7.31
C GLY A 66 -2.47 -6.70 8.46
N ARG A 67 -1.30 -6.92 9.09
CA ARG A 67 -1.18 -7.65 10.35
C ARG A 67 -0.91 -6.68 11.49
N PHE A 68 -1.67 -6.78 12.58
CA PHE A 68 -1.63 -5.85 13.72
C PHE A 68 -1.13 -6.49 15.02
#